data_AF-A0A1C3EQ52-F1
#
_entry.id   AF-A0A1C3EQ52-F1
#
_cell.length_a   1.000
_cell.length_b   1.000
_cell.length_c   1.000
_cell.angle_alpha   90.00
_cell.angle_beta   90.00
_cell.angle_gamma   90.00
#
_symmetry.space_group_name_H-M   'P 1'
#
loop_
_entity.id
_entity.type
_entity.pdbx_description
1 polymer ?
#
loop_
_entity_poly.entity_id
_entity_poly.type
_entity_poly.pdbx_seq_one_letter_code
_entity_poly.pdbx_strand_id
1 'polypeptide(L)'
;MRHYLITTHQPPKFYRVDGSIAEVELTYVAQKDYWTLDGSGNLTNKLICSGSSSIASGHWMVRNIEGAIEELQKAEIYPFESKQAAKQYAKQLAITSFKYLSIP
;
A
#
# COMPACT_ATOMS: atom_id res chain seq x y z
N MET A 1 9.14 0.80 8.34
CA MET A 1 7.90 0.70 7.54
C MET A 1 8.24 0.06 6.23
N ARG A 2 7.44 -0.91 5.80
CA ARG A 2 7.65 -1.63 4.54
C ARG A 2 6.84 -0.98 3.42
N HIS A 3 7.25 -1.20 2.17
CA HIS A 3 6.64 -0.51 1.02
C HIS A 3 6.42 -1.45 -0.16
N TYR A 4 5.24 -1.41 -0.78
CA TYR A 4 5.03 -1.98 -2.11
C TYR A 4 5.32 -0.93 -3.19
N LEU A 5 5.80 -1.41 -4.33
CA LEU A 5 5.78 -0.66 -5.58
C LEU A 5 4.43 -0.87 -6.26
N ILE A 6 3.75 0.22 -6.59
CA ILE A 6 2.46 0.21 -7.26
C ILE A 6 2.46 1.12 -8.48
N THR A 7 1.58 0.85 -9.44
CA THR A 7 1.33 1.75 -10.58
C THR A 7 0.71 3.06 -10.12
N THR A 8 0.84 4.11 -10.93
CA THR A 8 0.27 5.43 -10.63
C THR A 8 -1.25 5.51 -10.78
N HIS A 9 -1.86 4.58 -11.53
CA HIS A 9 -3.29 4.48 -11.80
C HIS A 9 -4.11 4.03 -10.58
N GLN A 10 -5.42 4.25 -10.65
CA GLN A 10 -6.42 3.82 -9.66
C GLN A 10 -7.42 2.86 -10.32
N PRO A 11 -7.75 1.71 -9.71
CA PRO A 11 -7.06 1.12 -8.55
C PRO A 11 -5.60 0.76 -8.88
N PRO A 12 -4.70 0.77 -7.88
CA PRO A 12 -3.29 0.50 -8.11
C PRO A 12 -3.09 -0.98 -8.44
N LYS A 13 -2.29 -1.23 -9.47
CA LYS A 13 -1.69 -2.54 -9.72
C LYS A 13 -0.33 -2.61 -9.02
N PHE A 14 0.16 -3.81 -8.79
CA PHE A 14 1.37 -4.06 -8.02
C PHE A 14 2.50 -4.56 -8.90
N TYR A 15 3.72 -4.17 -8.58
CA TYR A 15 4.91 -4.73 -9.24
C TYR A 15 5.34 -6.02 -8.54
N ARG A 16 5.51 -7.07 -9.34
CA ARG A 16 6.15 -8.33 -8.91
C ARG A 16 7.65 -8.14 -8.80
N VAL A 17 8.31 -9.17 -8.27
CA VAL A 17 9.77 -9.24 -8.23
C VAL A 17 10.37 -9.13 -9.63
N ASP A 18 9.82 -9.74 -10.67
CA ASP A 18 10.37 -9.62 -12.03
C ASP A 18 10.15 -8.25 -12.70
N GLY A 19 9.44 -7.31 -12.05
CA GLY A 19 9.07 -6.02 -12.61
C GLY A 19 7.79 -6.04 -13.45
N SER A 20 7.17 -7.21 -13.62
CA SER A 20 5.85 -7.31 -14.24
C SER A 20 4.78 -6.71 -13.33
N ILE A 21 3.69 -6.26 -13.94
CA ILE A 21 2.54 -5.73 -13.22
C ILE A 21 1.55 -6.86 -13.00
N ALA A 22 1.12 -7.05 -11.75
CA ALA A 22 0.00 -7.92 -11.41
C ALA A 22 -1.19 -7.09 -10.94
N GLU A 23 -2.37 -7.52 -11.37
CA GLU A 23 -3.65 -7.05 -10.85
C GLU A 23 -4.13 -8.07 -9.82
N VAL A 24 -4.34 -7.62 -8.58
CA VAL A 24 -4.83 -8.45 -7.47
C VAL A 24 -6.13 -7.82 -7.01
N GLU A 25 -7.18 -8.62 -6.98
CA GLU A 25 -8.50 -8.15 -6.60
C GLU A 25 -8.55 -7.95 -5.08
N LEU A 26 -8.62 -6.70 -4.65
CA LEU A 26 -8.64 -6.32 -3.24
C LEU A 26 -9.94 -5.59 -2.93
N THR A 27 -10.49 -5.85 -1.75
CA THR A 27 -11.69 -5.14 -1.30
C THR A 27 -11.30 -3.79 -0.71
N TYR A 28 -11.54 -2.71 -1.46
CA TYR A 28 -11.36 -1.34 -0.98
C TYR A 28 -12.60 -0.84 -0.22
N VAL A 29 -12.39 0.07 0.72
CA VAL A 29 -13.45 0.70 1.52
C VAL A 29 -13.40 2.21 1.36
N ALA A 30 -14.57 2.84 1.33
CA ALA A 30 -14.70 4.29 1.21
C ALA A 30 -14.28 5.04 2.48
N GLN A 31 -14.28 4.35 3.62
CA GLN A 31 -14.04 4.93 4.94
C GLN A 31 -13.29 3.95 5.85
N LYS A 32 -12.38 4.48 6.67
CA LYS A 32 -11.74 3.77 7.78
C LYS A 32 -11.62 4.65 9.01
N ASP A 33 -11.86 4.04 10.16
CA ASP A 33 -11.55 4.61 11.47
C ASP A 33 -10.13 4.24 11.89
N TYR A 34 -9.36 5.25 12.29
CA TYR A 34 -8.03 5.07 12.87
C TYR A 34 -8.03 5.58 14.30
N TRP A 35 -7.87 4.65 15.23
CA TRP A 35 -7.78 4.92 16.65
C TRP A 35 -6.31 4.97 17.05
N THR A 36 -5.86 6.10 17.60
CA THR A 36 -4.46 6.29 18.02
C THR A 36 -4.43 6.78 19.46
N LEU A 37 -3.56 6.19 20.27
CA LEU A 37 -3.20 6.74 21.58
C LEU A 37 -2.06 7.73 21.39
N ASP A 38 -2.22 8.95 21.91
CA ASP A 38 -1.13 9.91 21.97
C ASP A 38 -0.13 9.56 23.09
N GLY A 39 1.00 10.29 23.14
CA GLY A 39 2.03 10.09 24.17
C GLY A 39 1.58 10.42 25.60
N SER A 40 0.41 11.03 25.77
CA SER A 40 -0.21 11.36 27.05
C SER A 40 -1.28 10.33 27.46
N GLY A 41 -1.53 9.30 26.63
CA GLY A 41 -2.52 8.27 26.88
C GLY A 41 -3.95 8.64 26.46
N ASN A 42 -4.16 9.75 25.74
CA ASN A 42 -5.48 10.11 25.23
C ASN A 42 -5.78 9.33 23.95
N LEU A 43 -7.01 8.82 23.87
CA LEU A 43 -7.51 8.16 22.67
C LEU A 43 -8.02 9.22 21.68
N THR A 44 -7.49 9.18 20.47
CA THR A 44 -7.96 9.99 19.35
C THR A 44 -8.52 9.09 18.25
N ASN A 45 -9.69 9.45 17.71
CA ASN A 45 -10.24 8.86 16.50
C ASN A 45 -9.97 9.80 15.33
N LYS A 46 -9.54 9.23 14.21
CA LYS A 46 -9.53 9.90 12.91
C LYS A 46 -10.30 9.08 11.89
N LEU A 47 -11.36 9.69 11.35
CA LEU A 47 -12.05 9.18 10.19
C LEU A 47 -11.31 9.56 8.91
N ILE A 48 -10.99 8.56 8.10
CA ILE A 48 -10.36 8.75 6.79
C ILE A 48 -11.34 8.30 5.72
N CYS A 49 -11.81 9.26 4.93
CA CYS A 49 -12.66 9.02 3.77
C CYS A 49 -11.80 9.07 2.51
N SER A 50 -11.89 8.03 1.69
CA SER A 50 -11.07 7.90 0.49
C SER A 50 -11.73 8.39 -0.79
N GLY A 51 -13.05 8.57 -0.77
CA GLY A 51 -13.83 8.85 -1.97
C GLY A 51 -13.71 7.71 -2.96
N SER A 52 -12.83 7.88 -3.97
CA SER A 52 -12.50 6.89 -5.00
C SER A 52 -11.03 6.43 -4.96
N SER A 53 -10.23 6.90 -4.01
CA SER A 53 -8.80 6.58 -3.95
C SER A 53 -8.54 5.31 -3.16
N SER A 54 -7.64 4.47 -3.66
CA SER A 54 -7.15 3.29 -2.94
C SER A 54 -6.19 3.65 -1.79
N ILE A 55 -5.72 4.91 -1.77
CA ILE A 55 -4.83 5.46 -0.75
C ILE A 55 -5.34 6.84 -0.34
N ALA A 56 -5.62 7.06 0.93
CA ALA A 56 -6.12 8.33 1.45
C ALA A 56 -5.31 8.77 2.67
N SER A 57 -4.82 10.02 2.65
CA SER A 57 -3.97 10.58 3.71
C SER A 57 -2.75 9.72 4.08
N GLY A 58 -2.20 8.96 3.12
CA GLY A 58 -1.08 8.03 3.35
C GLY A 58 -1.47 6.64 3.86
N HIS A 59 -2.77 6.37 4.03
CA HIS A 59 -3.30 5.09 4.48
C HIS A 59 -3.82 4.26 3.32
N TRP A 60 -3.55 2.96 3.35
CA TRP A 60 -4.09 2.00 2.41
C TRP A 60 -5.54 1.67 2.74
N MET A 61 -6.46 1.90 1.80
CA MET A 61 -7.90 1.85 2.02
C MET A 61 -8.51 0.47 1.74
N VAL A 62 -7.79 -0.61 2.04
CA VAL A 62 -8.28 -2.00 1.93
C VAL A 62 -9.01 -2.46 3.18
N ARG A 63 -10.10 -3.21 3.07
CA ARG A 63 -10.92 -3.67 4.21
C ARG A 63 -10.08 -4.33 5.31
N ASN A 64 -9.17 -5.22 4.94
CA ASN A 64 -8.24 -5.90 5.84
C ASN A 64 -6.83 -5.80 5.25
N ILE A 65 -5.89 -5.21 5.99
CA ILE A 65 -4.49 -5.05 5.54
C ILE A 65 -3.77 -6.40 5.51
N GLU A 66 -3.93 -7.22 6.55
CA GLU A 66 -3.25 -8.52 6.66
C GLU A 66 -3.74 -9.47 5.57
N GLY A 67 -5.07 -9.59 5.40
CA GLY A 67 -5.64 -10.40 4.33
C GLY A 67 -5.22 -9.91 2.94
N ALA A 68 -5.10 -8.59 2.72
CA ALA A 68 -4.59 -8.07 1.46
C ALA A 68 -3.11 -8.41 1.24
N ILE A 69 -2.29 -8.42 2.30
CA ILE A 69 -0.89 -8.86 2.22
C ILE A 69 -0.81 -10.35 1.85
N GLU A 70 -1.66 -11.20 2.43
CA GLU A 70 -1.71 -12.63 2.10
C GLU A 70 -2.08 -12.85 0.62
N GLU A 71 -3.07 -12.12 0.09
CA GLU A 71 -3.43 -12.20 -1.33
C GLU A 71 -2.29 -11.73 -2.24
N LEU A 72 -1.56 -10.67 -1.86
CA LEU A 72 -0.38 -10.22 -2.60
C LEU A 72 0.74 -11.27 -2.58
N GLN A 73 0.98 -11.93 -1.44
CA GLN A 73 2.00 -12.97 -1.33
C GLN A 73 1.67 -14.19 -2.20
N LYS A 74 0.39 -14.60 -2.28
CA LYS A 74 -0.06 -15.66 -3.20
C LYS A 74 0.22 -15.31 -4.67
N ALA A 75 0.23 -14.02 -5.00
CA ALA A 75 0.54 -13.50 -6.33
C ALA A 75 2.04 -13.21 -6.55
N GLU A 76 2.92 -13.67 -5.63
CA GLU A 76 4.37 -13.45 -5.62
C GLU A 76 4.78 -11.97 -5.56
N ILE A 77 3.98 -11.16 -4.85
CA ILE A 77 4.24 -9.75 -4.62
C ILE A 77 4.65 -9.56 -3.16
N TYR A 78 5.82 -8.96 -2.96
CA TYR A 78 6.41 -8.78 -1.64
C TYR A 78 6.74 -7.31 -1.38
N PRO A 79 6.61 -6.85 -0.12
CA PRO A 79 6.96 -5.49 0.23
C PRO A 79 8.47 -5.36 0.44
N PHE A 80 9.03 -4.24 0.02
CA PHE A 80 10.42 -3.86 0.28
C PHE A 80 10.60 -3.38 1.72
N GLU A 81 11.78 -3.65 2.28
CA GLU A 81 12.15 -3.25 3.65
C GLU A 81 12.15 -1.72 3.87
N SER A 82 12.41 -0.95 2.81
CA SER A 82 12.52 0.50 2.85
C SER A 82 12.17 1.14 1.50
N LYS A 83 11.88 2.45 1.49
CA LYS A 83 11.68 3.21 0.24
C LYS A 83 12.93 3.22 -0.63
N GLN A 84 14.11 3.23 -0.01
CA GLN A 84 15.40 3.24 -0.68
C GLN A 84 15.61 1.94 -1.46
N ALA A 85 15.34 0.79 -0.82
CA ALA A 85 15.39 -0.52 -1.46
C ALA A 85 14.43 -0.59 -2.66
N ALA A 86 13.17 -0.17 -2.46
CA ALA A 86 12.18 -0.11 -3.54
C ALA A 86 12.62 0.78 -4.72
N LYS A 87 13.21 1.95 -4.42
CA LYS A 87 13.70 2.88 -5.46
C LYS A 87 14.88 2.31 -6.25
N GLN A 88 15.84 1.68 -5.56
CA GLN A 88 16.97 1.03 -6.21
C GLN A 88 16.50 -0.10 -7.12
N TYR A 89 15.52 -0.88 -6.65
CA TYR A 89 14.92 -1.96 -7.43
C TYR A 89 14.23 -1.47 -8.71
N ALA A 90 13.36 -0.46 -8.57
CA ALA A 90 12.70 0.16 -9.71
C ALA A 90 13.72 0.70 -10.74
N LYS A 91 14.85 1.26 -10.28
CA LYS A 91 15.94 1.71 -11.15
C LYS A 91 16.61 0.55 -11.90
N GLN A 92 16.90 -0.57 -11.22
CA GLN A 92 17.51 -1.76 -11.84
C GLN A 92 16.64 -2.33 -12.96
N LEU A 93 15.34 -2.33 -12.77
CA LEU A 93 14.35 -2.82 -13.74
C LEU A 93 13.87 -1.76 -14.74
N ALA A 94 14.49 -0.57 -14.73
CA ALA A 94 14.10 0.56 -15.57
C ALA A 94 12.59 0.93 -15.49
N ILE A 95 11.97 0.73 -14.33
CA ILE A 95 10.58 1.13 -14.06
C ILE A 95 10.54 2.64 -13.85
N THR A 96 9.89 3.36 -14.77
CA THR A 96 9.89 4.83 -14.79
C THR A 96 8.68 5.47 -14.11
N SER A 97 7.58 4.73 -13.95
CA SER A 97 6.32 5.26 -13.42
C SER A 97 5.79 4.37 -12.30
N PHE A 98 5.93 4.80 -11.06
CA PHE A 98 5.47 4.05 -9.89
C PHE A 98 5.21 4.98 -8.69
N LYS A 99 4.46 4.46 -7.72
CA LYS A 99 4.27 5.06 -6.40
C LYS A 99 4.65 4.04 -5.32
N TYR A 100 4.85 4.55 -4.11
CA TYR A 100 5.07 3.72 -2.93
C TYR A 100 3.77 3.60 -2.15
N LEU A 101 3.39 2.36 -1.85
CA LEU A 101 2.34 2.07 -0.89
C LEU A 101 2.98 1.64 0.41
N SER A 102 2.90 2.47 1.45
CA SER A 102 3.40 2.14 2.77
C SER A 102 2.45 1.20 3.49
N ILE A 103 2.99 0.18 4.14
CA ILE A 103 2.24 -0.66 5.08
C ILE A 103 2.80 -0.47 6.50
N PRO A 104 1.92 -0.52 7.53
CA PRO A 104 2.36 -0.52 8.93
C PRO A 104 3.31 -1.67 9.25
#